data_AF-A0A1J4VN89-F1
#
_entry.id   AF-A0A1J4VN89-F1
#
_cell.length_a   1.000
_cell.length_b   1.000
_cell.length_c   1.000
_cell.angle_alpha   90.00
_cell.angle_beta   90.00
_cell.angle_gamma   90.00
#
_symmetry.space_group_name_H-M   'P 1'
#
loop_
_entity.id
_entity.type
_entity.pdbx_description
1 polymer ?
#
loop_
_entity_poly.entity_id
_entity_poly.type
_entity_poly.pdbx_seq_one_letter_code
_entity_poly.pdbx_strand_id
1 'polypeptide(L)'
;MIDLETKKLDSDILSVIKADPPQLPERAFENLSFKIFNYQFRRNLGYRQFCLLLDKKPGQLKSWKDIPAIPAAGFKKLALTAFPLKRTVKIFKTSGTTGSASARGSSVVRASADTSLRGAHYFDSLELYEAAIVPPFKKYLMADSEDFTFYFLTSSPQAAPHSSLSHMMGVVNRVFAGGRGIFYIKNDRIQAEFLLRHLNRVKKKVFILSTAFSLGGFLNVLKDRKISFKFPIGSRLMETGGFKGLVKAISQKALYAECEKRLGIGRDYCVSEYGMTELSSQFYDTTLRDKILKIKRRPFKEGPPWMRTLVMDPRTGKESKKGQTGILRHFDLANRGSVLAIQTEDLGRQVGSGFELLGRVTGAELRGCSLDHEGFLAK
;
A
#
# COMPACT_ATOMS: atom_id res chain seq x y z
N MET A 1 -29.50 -2.71 -0.11
CA MET A 1 -29.10 -2.36 -1.50
C MET A 1 -28.22 -1.12 -1.48
N ILE A 2 -27.24 -1.01 -2.39
CA ILE A 2 -26.42 0.19 -2.58
C ILE A 2 -27.28 1.27 -3.25
N ASP A 3 -27.30 2.49 -2.70
CA ASP A 3 -28.07 3.62 -3.24
C ASP A 3 -27.50 4.16 -4.56
N LEU A 4 -28.35 4.87 -5.32
CA LEU A 4 -28.01 5.35 -6.66
C LEU A 4 -26.81 6.31 -6.67
N GLU A 5 -26.70 7.18 -5.66
CA GLU A 5 -25.57 8.09 -5.52
C GLU A 5 -24.26 7.33 -5.37
N THR A 6 -24.23 6.31 -4.51
CA THR A 6 -23.05 5.46 -4.32
C THR A 6 -22.67 4.74 -5.62
N LYS A 7 -23.65 4.15 -6.34
CA LYS A 7 -23.41 3.48 -7.62
C LYS A 7 -22.84 4.43 -8.68
N LYS A 8 -23.37 5.65 -8.75
CA LYS A 8 -22.89 6.68 -9.69
C LYS A 8 -21.45 7.08 -9.38
N LEU A 9 -21.13 7.27 -8.10
CA LEU A 9 -19.77 7.63 -7.68
C LEU A 9 -18.77 6.49 -7.94
N ASP A 10 -19.15 5.24 -7.67
CA ASP A 10 -18.34 4.07 -8.01
C ASP A 10 -18.10 3.98 -9.52
N SER A 11 -19.13 4.23 -10.34
CA SER A 11 -18.99 4.27 -11.81
C SER A 11 -18.03 5.37 -12.27
N ASP A 12 -18.14 6.59 -11.74
CA ASP A 12 -17.23 7.70 -12.03
C ASP A 12 -15.77 7.32 -11.71
N ILE A 13 -15.51 6.75 -10.53
CA ILE A 13 -14.17 6.31 -10.12
C ILE A 13 -13.66 5.15 -11.00
N LEU A 14 -14.50 4.13 -11.24
CA LEU A 14 -14.15 2.99 -12.08
C LEU A 14 -13.83 3.42 -13.51
N SER A 15 -14.52 4.43 -14.05
CA SER A 15 -14.22 4.95 -15.38
C SER A 15 -12.78 5.48 -15.47
N VAL A 16 -12.31 6.19 -14.44
CA VAL A 16 -10.94 6.70 -14.35
C VAL A 16 -9.94 5.55 -14.21
N ILE A 17 -10.24 4.59 -13.32
CA ILE A 17 -9.36 3.43 -13.08
C ILE A 17 -9.21 2.58 -14.34
N LYS A 18 -10.33 2.27 -15.01
CA LYS A 18 -10.34 1.44 -16.23
C LYS A 18 -9.72 2.13 -17.43
N ALA A 19 -9.86 3.46 -17.54
CA ALA A 19 -9.20 4.23 -18.58
C ALA A 19 -7.68 4.30 -18.41
N ASP A 20 -7.17 4.14 -17.18
CA ASP A 20 -5.75 4.25 -16.79
C ASP A 20 -4.97 5.30 -17.61
N PRO A 21 -5.42 6.57 -17.60
CA PRO A 21 -4.81 7.59 -18.45
C PRO A 21 -3.36 7.82 -17.99
N PRO A 22 -2.41 8.19 -18.87
CA PRO A 22 -1.03 8.47 -18.44
C PRO A 22 -0.94 9.47 -17.28
N GLN A 23 -1.87 10.44 -17.26
CA GLN A 23 -2.12 11.38 -16.18
C GLN A 23 -3.61 11.75 -16.15
N LEU A 24 -4.21 11.90 -14.97
CA LEU A 24 -5.55 12.48 -14.83
C LEU A 24 -5.42 14.02 -14.79
N PRO A 25 -6.10 14.79 -15.65
CA PRO A 25 -6.05 16.24 -15.63
C PRO A 25 -6.42 16.81 -14.25
N GLU A 26 -5.74 17.88 -13.84
CA GLU A 26 -5.90 18.47 -12.49
C GLU A 26 -7.36 18.78 -12.17
N ARG A 27 -8.07 19.44 -13.09
CA ARG A 27 -9.49 19.78 -12.93
C ARG A 27 -10.39 18.53 -12.83
N ALA A 28 -10.05 17.45 -13.52
CA ALA A 28 -10.81 16.20 -13.46
C ALA A 28 -10.60 15.50 -12.12
N PHE A 29 -9.35 15.44 -11.63
CA PHE A 29 -9.03 14.94 -10.30
C PHE A 29 -9.75 15.76 -9.22
N GLU A 30 -9.66 17.09 -9.31
CA GLU A 30 -10.27 18.00 -8.34
C GLU A 30 -11.79 17.84 -8.28
N ASN A 31 -12.47 17.86 -9.42
CA ASN A 31 -13.92 17.68 -9.49
C ASN A 31 -14.36 16.36 -8.86
N LEU A 32 -13.66 15.25 -9.15
CA LEU A 32 -13.99 13.95 -8.59
C LEU A 32 -13.67 13.89 -7.08
N SER A 33 -12.56 14.51 -6.65
CA SER A 33 -12.19 14.60 -5.24
C SER A 33 -13.23 15.37 -4.41
N PHE A 34 -13.80 16.46 -4.94
CA PHE A 34 -14.86 17.21 -4.28
C PHE A 34 -16.18 16.43 -4.21
N LYS A 35 -16.53 15.68 -5.26
CA LYS A 35 -17.69 14.77 -5.22
C LYS A 35 -17.53 13.73 -4.11
N ILE A 36 -16.35 13.10 -4.02
CA ILE A 36 -16.04 12.09 -2.99
C ILE A 36 -16.02 12.74 -1.60
N PHE A 37 -15.40 13.91 -1.45
CA PHE A 37 -15.36 14.65 -0.19
C PHE A 37 -16.77 14.98 0.32
N ASN A 38 -17.64 15.51 -0.54
CA ASN A 38 -19.03 15.80 -0.17
C ASN A 38 -19.83 14.54 0.21
N TYR A 39 -19.60 13.43 -0.51
CA TYR A 39 -20.17 12.13 -0.19
C TYR A 39 -19.71 11.64 1.19
N GLN A 40 -18.40 11.67 1.46
CA GLN A 40 -17.80 11.22 2.71
C GLN A 40 -18.20 12.12 3.88
N PHE A 41 -18.18 13.44 3.73
CA PHE A 41 -18.58 14.39 4.78
C PHE A 41 -20.03 14.15 5.25
N ARG A 42 -20.96 13.86 4.34
CA ARG A 42 -22.37 13.59 4.72
C ARG A 42 -22.55 12.24 5.41
N ARG A 43 -21.76 11.22 5.06
CA ARG A 43 -22.03 9.83 5.43
C ARG A 43 -21.07 9.22 6.46
N ASN A 44 -19.87 9.77 6.60
CA ASN A 44 -18.85 9.32 7.53
C ASN A 44 -18.83 10.24 8.75
N LEU A 45 -19.46 9.82 9.85
CA LEU A 45 -19.62 10.65 11.06
C LEU A 45 -18.27 11.08 11.64
N GLY A 46 -17.32 10.15 11.77
CA GLY A 46 -15.99 10.44 12.33
C GLY A 46 -15.22 11.42 11.45
N TYR A 47 -15.29 11.25 10.13
CA TYR A 47 -14.67 12.20 9.20
C TYR A 47 -15.36 13.57 9.22
N ARG A 48 -16.70 13.61 9.28
CA ARG A 48 -17.46 14.86 9.39
C ARG A 48 -17.06 15.67 10.62
N GLN A 49 -16.99 15.02 11.78
CA GLN A 49 -16.59 15.67 13.03
C GLN A 49 -15.17 16.24 12.92
N PHE A 50 -14.23 15.47 12.37
CA PHE A 50 -12.88 15.93 12.10
C PHE A 50 -12.86 17.17 11.17
N CYS A 51 -13.60 17.15 10.07
CA CYS A 51 -13.69 18.27 9.14
C CYS A 51 -14.30 19.52 9.79
N LEU A 52 -15.32 19.36 10.63
CA LEU A 52 -15.96 20.47 11.36
C LEU A 52 -15.02 21.10 12.39
N LEU A 53 -14.17 20.32 13.06
CA LEU A 53 -13.16 20.83 13.99
C LEU A 53 -12.12 21.72 13.29
N LEU A 54 -11.84 21.45 12.02
CA LEU A 54 -10.91 22.25 11.21
C LEU A 54 -11.60 23.39 10.45
N ASP A 55 -12.91 23.59 10.67
CA ASP A 55 -13.78 24.50 9.89
C ASP A 55 -13.64 24.33 8.37
N LYS A 56 -13.67 23.07 7.93
CA LYS A 56 -13.58 22.69 6.51
C LYS A 56 -14.85 21.96 6.09
N LYS A 57 -15.77 22.65 5.40
CA LYS A 57 -17.05 22.10 4.92
C LYS A 57 -17.09 22.04 3.39
N PRO A 58 -17.92 21.15 2.79
CA PRO A 58 -18.20 21.19 1.37
C PRO A 58 -18.64 22.58 0.91
N GLY A 59 -18.13 23.03 -0.24
CA GLY A 59 -18.40 24.37 -0.79
C GLY A 59 -17.45 25.48 -0.32
N GLN A 60 -16.66 25.27 0.73
CA GLN A 60 -15.67 26.25 1.21
C GLN A 60 -14.26 26.02 0.64
N LEU A 61 -13.97 24.81 0.17
CA LEU A 61 -12.64 24.42 -0.31
C LEU A 61 -12.40 24.97 -1.72
N LYS A 62 -11.23 25.57 -1.95
CA LYS A 62 -10.84 26.10 -3.26
C LYS A 62 -9.98 25.12 -4.05
N SER A 63 -9.30 24.21 -3.36
CA SER A 63 -8.50 23.17 -3.98
C SER A 63 -8.72 21.81 -3.31
N TRP A 64 -8.54 20.72 -4.06
CA TRP A 64 -8.49 19.37 -3.50
C TRP A 64 -7.42 19.23 -2.39
N LYS A 65 -6.36 20.05 -2.45
CA LYS A 65 -5.30 20.08 -1.43
C LYS A 65 -5.81 20.53 -0.05
N ASP A 66 -6.93 21.26 -0.02
CA ASP A 66 -7.55 21.76 1.20
C ASP A 66 -8.46 20.72 1.88
N ILE A 67 -8.69 19.57 1.24
CA ILE A 67 -9.50 18.49 1.82
C ILE A 67 -8.79 17.96 3.08
N PRO A 68 -9.46 17.97 4.25
CA PRO A 68 -8.88 17.47 5.49
C PRO A 68 -8.37 16.04 5.38
N ALA A 69 -7.09 15.82 5.69
CA ALA A 69 -6.48 14.51 5.70
C ALA A 69 -6.52 13.91 7.11
N ILE A 70 -7.10 12.72 7.23
CA ILE A 70 -7.17 12.02 8.52
C ILE A 70 -5.79 11.43 8.84
N PRO A 71 -5.24 11.63 10.05
CA PRO A 71 -4.06 10.90 10.51
C PRO A 71 -4.29 9.39 10.42
N ALA A 72 -3.32 8.63 9.90
CA ALA A 72 -3.42 7.17 9.78
C ALA A 72 -3.75 6.49 11.12
N ALA A 73 -3.27 7.05 12.24
CA ALA A 73 -3.62 6.60 13.59
C ALA A 73 -5.13 6.66 13.89
N GLY A 74 -5.90 7.52 13.21
CA GLY A 74 -7.36 7.60 13.34
C GLY A 74 -8.08 6.31 12.99
N PHE A 75 -7.53 5.48 12.09
CA PHE A 75 -8.09 4.18 11.75
C PHE A 75 -8.02 3.16 12.91
N LYS A 76 -7.23 3.42 13.96
CA LYS A 76 -7.19 2.63 15.19
C LYS A 76 -8.33 2.97 16.16
N LYS A 77 -8.87 4.19 16.06
CA LYS A 77 -9.85 4.73 17.01
C LYS A 77 -11.26 4.83 16.42
N LEU A 78 -11.35 5.03 15.11
CA LEU A 78 -12.60 5.34 14.43
C LEU A 78 -12.91 4.32 13.35
N ALA A 79 -14.17 3.91 13.27
CA ALA A 79 -14.71 3.25 12.08
C ALA A 79 -15.00 4.32 11.01
N LEU A 80 -13.97 4.64 10.22
CA LEU A 80 -14.05 5.65 9.15
C LEU A 80 -14.79 5.08 7.94
N THR A 81 -16.12 5.07 7.99
CA THR A 81 -16.97 4.50 6.94
C THR A 81 -18.00 5.50 6.43
N ALA A 82 -18.11 5.66 5.12
CA ALA A 82 -19.15 6.42 4.44
C ALA A 82 -20.38 5.55 4.08
N PHE A 83 -20.59 4.48 4.84
CA PHE A 83 -21.70 3.53 4.74
C PHE A 83 -22.00 2.95 6.14
N PRO A 84 -23.22 2.44 6.40
CA PRO A 84 -23.53 1.76 7.66
C PRO A 84 -22.65 0.54 7.91
N LEU A 85 -22.00 0.44 9.08
CA LEU A 85 -21.04 -0.62 9.40
C LEU A 85 -21.58 -2.05 9.18
N LYS A 86 -22.88 -2.28 9.36
CA LYS A 86 -23.56 -3.56 9.05
C LYS A 86 -23.45 -4.01 7.59
N ARG A 87 -23.08 -3.13 6.66
CA ARG A 87 -22.85 -3.44 5.24
C ARG A 87 -21.41 -3.84 4.93
N THR A 88 -20.53 -3.90 5.93
CA THR A 88 -19.14 -4.31 5.70
C THR A 88 -19.08 -5.74 5.13
N VAL A 89 -18.47 -5.88 3.96
CA VAL A 89 -18.19 -7.18 3.32
C VAL A 89 -16.74 -7.61 3.53
N LYS A 90 -15.83 -6.66 3.80
CA LYS A 90 -14.42 -6.93 4.07
C LYS A 90 -13.83 -5.95 5.07
N ILE A 91 -12.93 -6.46 5.90
CA ILE A 91 -12.12 -5.66 6.84
C ILE A 91 -10.66 -6.04 6.63
N PHE A 92 -9.84 -5.06 6.29
CA PHE A 92 -8.39 -5.16 6.40
C PHE A 92 -7.92 -4.53 7.70
N LYS A 93 -6.95 -5.16 8.36
CA LYS A 93 -6.42 -4.71 9.64
C LYS A 93 -4.93 -4.42 9.49
N THR A 94 -4.47 -3.34 10.12
CA THR A 94 -3.04 -3.04 10.15
C THR A 94 -2.32 -4.17 10.88
N SER A 95 -1.10 -4.48 10.43
CA SER A 95 -0.19 -5.29 11.22
C SER A 95 0.11 -4.49 12.48
N GLY A 96 -0.55 -4.82 13.60
CA GLY A 96 -0.23 -4.23 14.89
C GLY A 96 1.28 -4.26 15.10
N THR A 97 1.84 -3.25 15.73
CA THR A 97 3.26 -3.23 16.10
C THR A 97 3.53 -4.37 17.08
N THR A 98 3.74 -5.58 16.57
CA THR A 98 4.32 -6.68 17.33
C THR A 98 5.81 -6.42 17.42
N GLY A 99 6.17 -5.39 18.17
CA GLY A 99 7.44 -5.34 18.90
C GLY A 99 7.31 -6.27 20.10
N SER A 100 7.14 -7.57 19.85
CA SER A 100 7.49 -8.67 20.75
C SER A 100 7.12 -9.96 20.06
N ALA A 101 8.09 -10.85 19.91
CA ALA A 101 7.92 -12.21 19.43
C ALA A 101 7.22 -13.08 20.48
N SER A 102 6.00 -12.74 20.90
CA SER A 102 5.19 -13.59 21.80
C SER A 102 3.77 -13.07 21.95
N ALA A 103 2.91 -13.30 20.96
CA ALA A 103 1.46 -13.37 21.17
C ALA A 103 0.83 -14.21 20.05
N ARG A 104 0.96 -15.53 20.20
CA ARG A 104 0.26 -16.51 19.37
C ARG A 104 -1.15 -16.69 19.91
N GLY A 105 -2.11 -16.72 18.98
CA GLY A 105 -3.34 -17.49 19.08
C GLY A 105 -4.41 -16.96 20.03
N SER A 106 -5.44 -16.33 19.48
CA SER A 106 -6.80 -16.84 19.72
C SER A 106 -7.76 -16.21 18.72
N SER A 107 -8.36 -17.06 17.91
CA SER A 107 -9.57 -16.81 17.15
C SER A 107 -10.76 -16.85 18.10
N VAL A 108 -11.09 -15.71 18.74
CA VAL A 108 -12.43 -15.44 19.27
C VAL A 108 -12.68 -13.93 19.14
N VAL A 109 -13.68 -13.55 18.35
CA VAL A 109 -14.23 -12.19 18.39
C VAL A 109 -15.03 -12.08 19.69
N ARG A 110 -14.38 -11.58 20.74
CA ARG A 110 -15.06 -10.93 21.85
C ARG A 110 -14.58 -9.49 21.90
N ALA A 111 -15.52 -8.57 21.85
CA ALA A 111 -15.28 -7.18 22.16
C ALA A 111 -14.98 -7.09 23.66
N SER A 112 -13.70 -7.22 24.04
CA SER A 112 -13.23 -6.82 25.35
C SER A 112 -11.91 -6.08 25.22
N ALA A 113 -11.86 -4.93 25.89
CA ALA A 113 -10.81 -3.94 25.87
C ALA A 113 -9.53 -4.44 26.54
N ASP A 114 -8.68 -5.18 25.83
CA ASP A 114 -7.22 -5.17 26.04
C ASP A 114 -6.49 -5.93 24.91
N THR A 115 -6.52 -5.38 23.70
CA THR A 115 -5.65 -5.84 22.61
C THR A 115 -5.25 -4.60 21.85
N SER A 116 -3.98 -4.19 21.95
CA SER A 116 -3.37 -3.06 21.21
C SER A 116 -4.13 -2.76 19.90
N LEU A 117 -4.90 -1.66 19.89
CA LEU A 117 -5.88 -1.34 18.84
C LEU A 117 -5.21 -1.38 17.46
N ARG A 118 -5.47 -2.45 16.70
CA ARG A 118 -5.07 -2.53 15.29
C ARG A 118 -6.00 -1.62 14.49
N GLY A 119 -5.42 -0.83 13.59
CA GLY A 119 -6.18 -0.01 12.66
C GLY A 119 -7.01 -0.89 11.74
N ALA A 120 -8.19 -0.44 11.34
CA ALA A 120 -9.08 -1.21 10.48
C ALA A 120 -9.63 -0.36 9.33
N HIS A 121 -9.60 -0.91 8.12
CA HIS A 121 -10.19 -0.35 6.93
C HIS A 121 -11.35 -1.24 6.48
N TYR A 122 -12.55 -0.67 6.43
CA TYR A 122 -13.80 -1.37 6.16
C TYR A 122 -14.28 -1.09 4.74
N PHE A 123 -14.79 -2.12 4.08
CA PHE A 123 -15.28 -2.05 2.70
C PHE A 123 -16.70 -2.58 2.63
N ASP A 124 -17.59 -1.86 1.94
CA ASP A 124 -18.93 -2.33 1.55
C ASP A 124 -18.94 -2.99 0.17
N SER A 125 -17.86 -2.83 -0.60
CA SER A 125 -17.54 -3.54 -1.83
C SER A 125 -16.02 -3.54 -2.02
N LEU A 126 -15.47 -4.58 -2.66
CA LEU A 126 -14.06 -4.64 -3.05
C LEU A 126 -13.83 -4.22 -4.52
N GLU A 127 -14.87 -3.82 -5.24
CA GLU A 127 -14.78 -3.52 -6.68
C GLU A 127 -13.75 -2.43 -6.99
N LEU A 128 -13.80 -1.29 -6.29
CA LEU A 128 -12.81 -0.21 -6.44
C LEU A 128 -11.41 -0.64 -6.04
N TYR A 129 -11.30 -1.36 -4.92
CA TYR A 129 -10.02 -1.85 -4.38
C TYR A 129 -9.33 -2.79 -5.38
N GLU A 130 -10.06 -3.80 -5.87
CA GLU A 130 -9.50 -4.77 -6.83
C GLU A 130 -9.21 -4.13 -8.20
N ALA A 131 -10.07 -3.21 -8.66
CA ALA A 131 -9.83 -2.48 -9.90
C ALA A 131 -8.56 -1.61 -9.85
N ALA A 132 -8.25 -1.02 -8.69
CA ALA A 132 -7.08 -0.16 -8.51
C ALA A 132 -5.74 -0.92 -8.53
N ILE A 133 -5.73 -2.24 -8.33
CA ILE A 133 -4.50 -3.05 -8.30
C ILE A 133 -3.95 -3.27 -9.72
N VAL A 134 -4.83 -3.60 -10.67
CA VAL A 134 -4.43 -4.21 -11.95
C VAL A 134 -3.62 -3.26 -12.84
N PRO A 135 -4.06 -2.00 -13.11
CA PRO A 135 -3.33 -1.12 -14.02
C PRO A 135 -1.92 -0.75 -13.56
N PRO A 136 -1.68 -0.29 -12.31
CA PRO A 136 -0.33 0.04 -11.87
C PRO A 136 0.55 -1.21 -11.76
N PHE A 137 0.01 -2.37 -11.34
CA PHE A 137 0.77 -3.62 -11.36
C PHE A 137 1.26 -3.92 -12.79
N LYS A 138 0.37 -3.84 -13.79
CA LYS A 138 0.76 -4.06 -15.19
C LYS A 138 1.84 -3.06 -15.64
N LYS A 139 1.64 -1.77 -15.35
CA LYS A 139 2.53 -0.67 -15.76
C LYS A 139 3.95 -0.75 -15.16
N TYR A 140 4.09 -1.10 -13.89
CA TYR A 140 5.37 -1.04 -13.18
C TYR A 140 6.05 -2.40 -13.03
N LEU A 141 5.27 -3.49 -13.03
CA LEU A 141 5.75 -4.84 -12.77
C LEU A 141 5.66 -5.75 -13.99
N MET A 142 4.91 -5.38 -15.04
CA MET A 142 4.69 -6.19 -16.25
C MET A 142 5.01 -5.49 -17.58
N ALA A 143 5.78 -4.40 -17.53
CA ALA A 143 5.97 -3.50 -18.66
C ALA A 143 6.49 -4.13 -19.97
N ASP A 144 7.29 -5.20 -19.94
CA ASP A 144 7.87 -5.85 -21.13
C ASP A 144 7.52 -7.33 -21.29
N SER A 145 6.80 -7.94 -20.34
CA SER A 145 6.52 -9.38 -20.37
C SER A 145 5.39 -9.72 -19.40
N GLU A 146 4.60 -10.74 -19.76
CA GLU A 146 3.57 -11.33 -18.90
C GLU A 146 3.77 -12.85 -18.62
N ASP A 147 4.67 -13.55 -19.34
CA ASP A 147 4.94 -14.98 -19.09
C ASP A 147 5.92 -15.19 -17.92
N PHE A 148 5.37 -15.46 -16.73
CA PHE A 148 6.12 -15.80 -15.53
C PHE A 148 5.55 -16.97 -14.78
N THR A 149 6.42 -17.71 -14.09
CA THR A 149 6.02 -18.54 -12.95
C THR A 149 6.03 -17.68 -11.68
N PHE A 150 4.87 -17.54 -11.04
CA PHE A 150 4.69 -16.69 -9.86
C PHE A 150 4.97 -17.43 -8.55
N TYR A 151 5.77 -16.79 -7.68
CA TYR A 151 6.11 -17.27 -6.34
C TYR A 151 5.76 -16.20 -5.31
N PHE A 152 4.72 -16.45 -4.51
CA PHE A 152 4.28 -15.52 -3.48
C PHE A 152 4.92 -15.91 -2.13
N LEU A 153 5.89 -15.11 -1.69
CA LEU A 153 6.51 -15.21 -0.36
C LEU A 153 5.69 -14.37 0.63
N THR A 154 4.37 -14.60 0.59
CA THR A 154 3.36 -14.01 1.47
C THR A 154 2.37 -15.11 1.88
N SER A 155 1.52 -14.82 2.86
CA SER A 155 0.38 -15.68 3.19
C SER A 155 -0.67 -15.59 2.08
N SER A 156 -1.47 -16.65 1.89
CA SER A 156 -2.61 -16.62 0.97
C SER A 156 -3.75 -15.75 1.52
N PRO A 157 -4.67 -15.26 0.67
CA PRO A 157 -5.88 -14.57 1.12
C PRO A 157 -6.72 -15.37 2.13
N GLN A 158 -6.72 -16.71 2.02
CA GLN A 158 -7.44 -17.60 2.92
C GLN A 158 -6.74 -17.73 4.28
N ALA A 159 -5.41 -17.79 4.29
CA ALA A 159 -4.62 -17.90 5.52
C ALA A 159 -4.54 -16.57 6.29
N ALA A 160 -4.60 -15.43 5.58
CA ALA A 160 -4.55 -14.10 6.17
C ALA A 160 -5.71 -13.21 5.65
N PRO A 161 -6.97 -13.52 6.02
CA PRO A 161 -8.15 -12.87 5.44
C PRO A 161 -8.30 -11.38 5.76
N HIS A 162 -7.56 -10.87 6.74
CA HIS A 162 -7.53 -9.45 7.11
C HIS A 162 -6.31 -8.69 6.59
N SER A 163 -5.43 -9.34 5.82
CA SER A 163 -4.26 -8.69 5.23
C SER A 163 -4.61 -8.12 3.86
N SER A 164 -4.56 -6.79 3.72
CA SER A 164 -4.73 -6.11 2.43
C SER A 164 -3.69 -6.60 1.42
N LEU A 165 -2.43 -6.76 1.85
CA LEU A 165 -1.36 -7.32 1.03
C LEU A 165 -1.68 -8.74 0.55
N SER A 166 -2.09 -9.64 1.44
CA SER A 166 -2.40 -11.03 1.05
C SER A 166 -3.58 -11.07 0.08
N HIS A 167 -4.57 -10.21 0.28
CA HIS A 167 -5.69 -10.07 -0.67
C HIS A 167 -5.23 -9.53 -2.03
N MET A 168 -4.40 -8.49 -2.07
CA MET A 168 -3.81 -7.96 -3.31
C MET A 168 -3.00 -9.03 -4.06
N MET A 169 -2.19 -9.82 -3.37
CA MET A 169 -1.48 -10.95 -3.98
C MET A 169 -2.44 -12.02 -4.53
N GLY A 170 -3.61 -12.21 -3.90
CA GLY A 170 -4.68 -13.05 -4.43
C GLY A 170 -5.27 -12.53 -5.75
N VAL A 171 -5.50 -11.22 -5.85
CA VAL A 171 -5.95 -10.57 -7.09
C VAL A 171 -4.90 -10.73 -8.18
N VAL A 172 -3.62 -10.46 -7.88
CA VAL A 172 -2.50 -10.65 -8.80
C VAL A 172 -2.41 -12.11 -9.27
N ASN A 173 -2.52 -13.08 -8.36
CA ASN A 173 -2.51 -14.50 -8.72
C ASN A 173 -3.65 -14.84 -9.68
N ARG A 174 -4.86 -14.37 -9.40
CA ARG A 174 -6.03 -14.62 -10.25
C ARG A 174 -5.88 -13.98 -11.64
N VAL A 175 -5.47 -12.72 -11.70
CA VAL A 175 -5.43 -11.93 -12.94
C VAL A 175 -4.22 -12.29 -13.81
N PHE A 176 -3.03 -12.45 -13.23
CA PHE A 176 -1.78 -12.57 -14.00
C PHE A 176 -1.18 -13.98 -14.00
N ALA A 177 -1.46 -14.79 -12.97
CA ALA A 177 -0.94 -16.16 -12.88
C ALA A 177 -2.01 -17.23 -13.21
N GLY A 178 -3.24 -16.82 -13.53
CA GLY A 178 -4.37 -17.72 -13.80
C GLY A 178 -4.73 -18.59 -12.57
N GLY A 179 -4.50 -18.08 -11.36
CA GLY A 179 -4.72 -18.81 -10.10
C GLY A 179 -3.67 -19.88 -9.77
N ARG A 180 -2.64 -20.07 -10.60
CA ARG A 180 -1.64 -21.15 -10.46
C ARG A 180 -0.44 -20.80 -9.58
N GLY A 181 -0.26 -19.52 -9.24
CA GLY A 181 0.83 -19.09 -8.38
C GLY A 181 0.67 -19.61 -6.95
N ILE A 182 1.80 -19.91 -6.32
CA ILE A 182 1.85 -20.62 -5.04
C ILE A 182 2.26 -19.66 -3.93
N PHE A 183 1.58 -19.76 -2.78
CA PHE A 183 1.89 -19.03 -1.55
C PHE A 183 2.74 -19.88 -0.63
N TYR A 184 3.91 -19.35 -0.24
CA TYR A 184 4.94 -20.08 0.49
C TYR A 184 5.05 -19.69 1.96
N ILE A 185 4.22 -18.79 2.46
CA ILE A 185 4.11 -18.53 3.90
C ILE A 185 2.89 -19.26 4.45
N LYS A 186 3.13 -20.11 5.45
CA LYS A 186 2.09 -20.76 6.26
C LYS A 186 2.41 -20.57 7.72
N ASN A 187 1.42 -20.20 8.53
CA ASN A 187 1.60 -19.94 9.96
C ASN A 187 2.79 -19.01 10.24
N ASP A 188 2.88 -17.92 9.48
CA ASP A 188 3.95 -16.90 9.55
C ASP A 188 5.38 -17.43 9.32
N ARG A 189 5.51 -18.60 8.67
CA ARG A 189 6.79 -19.22 8.35
C ARG A 189 6.90 -19.58 6.87
N ILE A 190 8.07 -19.31 6.31
CA ILE A 190 8.41 -19.74 4.96
C ILE A 190 8.54 -21.26 4.88
N GLN A 191 7.84 -21.84 3.91
CA GLN A 191 7.90 -23.26 3.57
C GLN A 191 9.15 -23.53 2.71
N ALA A 192 10.34 -23.34 3.29
CA ALA A 192 11.60 -23.29 2.56
C ALA A 192 11.88 -24.55 1.73
N GLU A 193 11.71 -25.75 2.29
CA GLU A 193 11.93 -27.00 1.55
C GLU A 193 11.01 -27.14 0.34
N PHE A 194 9.75 -26.72 0.51
CA PHE A 194 8.78 -26.77 -0.57
C PHE A 194 9.12 -25.77 -1.67
N LEU A 195 9.50 -24.55 -1.28
CA LEU A 195 9.97 -23.52 -2.20
C LEU A 195 11.21 -23.97 -2.98
N LEU A 196 12.23 -24.50 -2.29
CA LEU A 196 13.47 -24.99 -2.92
C LEU A 196 13.20 -26.08 -3.96
N ARG A 197 12.34 -27.06 -3.64
CA ARG A 197 11.94 -28.12 -4.59
C ARG A 197 11.30 -27.55 -5.86
N HIS A 198 10.50 -26.50 -5.74
CA HIS A 198 9.88 -25.85 -6.90
C HIS A 198 10.87 -24.99 -7.68
N LEU A 199 11.75 -24.26 -7.01
CA LEU A 199 12.76 -23.42 -7.66
C LEU A 199 13.79 -24.26 -8.43
N ASN A 200 14.13 -25.47 -7.95
CA ASN A 200 15.00 -26.41 -8.67
C ASN A 200 14.43 -26.89 -10.01
N ARG A 201 13.12 -26.70 -10.26
CA ARG A 201 12.44 -27.13 -11.49
C ARG A 201 12.14 -25.96 -12.43
N VAL A 202 12.57 -24.75 -12.08
CA VAL A 202 12.32 -23.55 -12.87
C VAL A 202 13.07 -23.62 -14.21
N LYS A 203 12.33 -23.52 -15.30
CA LYS A 203 12.87 -23.35 -16.67
C LYS A 203 12.47 -22.02 -17.32
N LYS A 204 11.47 -21.34 -16.76
CA LYS A 204 10.92 -20.07 -17.25
C LYS A 204 11.29 -18.91 -16.33
N LYS A 205 11.07 -17.67 -16.79
CA LYS A 205 11.22 -16.48 -15.96
C LYS A 205 10.36 -16.61 -14.71
N VAL A 206 10.90 -16.23 -13.56
CA VAL A 206 10.18 -16.23 -12.29
C VAL A 206 9.76 -14.83 -11.90
N PHE A 207 8.63 -14.72 -11.21
CA PHE A 207 8.24 -13.51 -10.52
C PHE A 207 8.06 -13.81 -9.04
N ILE A 208 8.98 -13.31 -8.23
CA ILE A 208 8.91 -13.41 -6.77
C ILE A 208 8.19 -12.17 -6.24
N LEU A 209 7.11 -12.35 -5.48
CA LEU A 209 6.40 -11.28 -4.78
C LEU A 209 6.47 -11.54 -3.28
N SER A 210 7.04 -10.60 -2.54
CA SER A 210 7.42 -10.85 -1.15
C SER A 210 7.27 -9.62 -0.26
N THR A 211 7.21 -9.84 1.05
CA THR A 211 7.65 -8.81 2.00
C THR A 211 9.18 -8.79 2.08
N ALA A 212 9.80 -7.66 2.45
CA ALA A 212 11.25 -7.64 2.65
C ALA A 212 11.69 -8.60 3.79
N PHE A 213 10.84 -8.77 4.81
CA PHE A 213 11.07 -9.74 5.89
C PHE A 213 11.14 -11.18 5.37
N SER A 214 10.12 -11.62 4.62
CA SER A 214 10.07 -12.99 4.10
C SER A 214 11.17 -13.25 3.07
N LEU A 215 11.51 -12.24 2.28
CA LEU A 215 12.61 -12.33 1.31
C LEU A 215 13.97 -12.46 2.01
N GLY A 216 14.24 -11.62 3.02
CA GLY A 216 15.46 -11.71 3.81
C GLY A 216 15.58 -13.06 4.52
N GLY A 217 14.49 -13.56 5.10
CA GLY A 217 14.43 -14.91 5.68
C GLY A 217 14.77 -16.00 4.66
N PHE A 218 14.22 -15.91 3.45
CA PHE A 218 14.54 -16.85 2.37
C PHE A 218 16.01 -16.79 1.93
N LEU A 219 16.54 -15.58 1.73
CA LEU A 219 17.94 -15.39 1.34
C LEU A 219 18.91 -15.89 2.41
N ASN A 220 18.56 -15.79 3.70
CA ASN A 220 19.34 -16.39 4.79
C ASN A 220 19.35 -17.93 4.69
N VAL A 221 18.21 -18.57 4.41
CA VAL A 221 18.18 -20.03 4.18
C VAL A 221 19.10 -20.43 3.02
N LEU A 222 19.08 -19.68 1.92
CA LEU A 222 19.99 -19.92 0.79
C LEU A 222 21.45 -19.72 1.18
N LYS A 223 21.74 -18.71 2.01
CA LYS A 223 23.07 -18.44 2.55
C LYS A 223 23.61 -19.58 3.39
N ASP A 224 22.84 -20.00 4.38
CA ASP A 224 23.26 -21.01 5.34
C ASP A 224 23.50 -22.36 4.65
N ARG A 225 22.70 -22.65 3.61
CA ARG A 225 22.82 -23.87 2.80
C ARG A 225 23.79 -23.78 1.63
N LYS A 226 24.41 -22.61 1.41
CA LYS A 226 25.28 -22.35 0.25
C LYS A 226 24.60 -22.65 -1.10
N ILE A 227 23.29 -22.39 -1.19
CA ILE A 227 22.49 -22.56 -2.41
C ILE A 227 22.40 -21.22 -3.14
N SER A 228 22.51 -21.29 -4.47
CA SER A 228 22.20 -20.18 -5.37
C SER A 228 21.45 -20.71 -6.59
N PHE A 229 20.52 -19.90 -7.09
CA PHE A 229 19.83 -20.06 -8.35
C PHE A 229 20.32 -18.99 -9.33
N LYS A 230 20.38 -19.34 -10.62
CA LYS A 230 20.50 -18.37 -11.71
C LYS A 230 19.22 -18.44 -12.53
N PHE A 231 18.25 -17.61 -12.17
CA PHE A 231 16.99 -17.60 -12.92
C PHE A 231 17.18 -17.01 -14.32
N PRO A 232 16.31 -17.35 -15.28
CA PRO A 232 16.35 -16.77 -16.62
C PRO A 232 16.32 -15.24 -16.59
N ILE A 233 17.04 -14.62 -17.54
CA ILE A 233 17.10 -13.16 -17.69
C ILE A 233 15.69 -12.58 -17.80
N GLY A 234 15.46 -11.48 -17.09
CA GLY A 234 14.15 -10.83 -17.01
C GLY A 234 13.24 -11.40 -15.91
N SER A 235 13.71 -12.36 -15.11
CA SER A 235 13.05 -12.73 -13.84
C SER A 235 12.99 -11.52 -12.91
N ARG A 236 11.89 -11.40 -12.16
CA ARG A 236 11.54 -10.19 -11.41
C ARG A 236 11.33 -10.46 -9.92
N LEU A 237 11.56 -9.41 -9.14
CA LEU A 237 11.24 -9.35 -7.73
C LEU A 237 10.37 -8.12 -7.48
N MET A 238 9.25 -8.31 -6.79
CA MET A 238 8.55 -7.25 -6.09
C MET A 238 8.72 -7.45 -4.59
N GLU A 239 9.15 -6.41 -3.88
CA GLU A 239 9.13 -6.38 -2.42
C GLU A 239 8.19 -5.29 -1.90
N THR A 240 7.61 -5.52 -0.72
CA THR A 240 6.92 -4.48 0.06
C THR A 240 7.27 -4.56 1.53
N GLY A 241 7.63 -3.43 2.14
CA GLY A 241 7.73 -3.21 3.59
C GLY A 241 8.45 -4.28 4.41
N GLY A 242 8.34 -4.22 5.74
CA GLY A 242 8.80 -5.31 6.63
C GLY A 242 10.30 -5.34 6.97
N PHE A 243 11.10 -4.33 6.60
CA PHE A 243 12.53 -4.27 6.95
C PHE A 243 12.83 -4.30 8.46
N LYS A 244 11.87 -3.87 9.31
CA LYS A 244 12.02 -3.80 10.77
C LYS A 244 11.95 -5.14 11.49
N GLY A 245 11.46 -6.21 10.84
CA GLY A 245 11.33 -7.54 11.46
C GLY A 245 12.57 -8.42 11.32
N LEU A 246 13.57 -8.01 10.54
CA LEU A 246 14.74 -8.82 10.28
C LEU A 246 15.69 -8.84 11.48
N VAL A 247 16.17 -10.03 11.86
CA VAL A 247 17.14 -10.25 12.97
C VAL A 247 18.37 -9.34 12.86
N LYS A 248 18.74 -8.98 11.62
CA LYS A 248 19.68 -7.91 11.32
C LYS A 248 19.01 -6.93 10.35
N ALA A 249 18.95 -5.65 10.72
CA ALA A 249 18.46 -4.61 9.82
C ALA A 249 19.31 -4.61 8.54
N ILE A 250 18.71 -5.03 7.42
CA ILE A 250 19.35 -5.00 6.10
C ILE A 250 18.85 -3.76 5.36
N SER A 251 19.74 -3.03 4.72
CA SER A 251 19.33 -1.97 3.80
C SER A 251 18.71 -2.58 2.54
N GLN A 252 17.80 -1.86 1.89
CA GLN A 252 17.24 -2.30 0.61
C GLN A 252 18.32 -2.59 -0.43
N LYS A 253 19.38 -1.77 -0.47
CA LYS A 253 20.56 -1.98 -1.33
C LYS A 253 21.22 -3.34 -1.08
N ALA A 254 21.43 -3.70 0.20
CA ALA A 254 22.03 -4.98 0.55
C ALA A 254 21.08 -6.16 0.27
N LEU A 255 19.77 -6.00 0.47
CA LEU A 255 18.77 -7.01 0.11
C LEU A 255 18.81 -7.34 -1.38
N TYR A 256 18.85 -6.31 -2.23
CA TYR A 256 18.92 -6.49 -3.68
C TYR A 256 20.26 -7.05 -4.16
N ALA A 257 21.37 -6.68 -3.53
CA ALA A 257 22.67 -7.29 -3.83
C ALA A 257 22.68 -8.80 -3.52
N GLU A 258 22.04 -9.24 -2.43
CA GLU A 258 21.88 -10.67 -2.15
C GLU A 258 20.93 -11.36 -3.13
N CYS A 259 19.88 -10.68 -3.62
CA CYS A 259 19.02 -11.22 -4.69
C CYS A 259 19.81 -11.44 -5.98
N GLU A 260 20.65 -10.48 -6.37
CA GLU A 260 21.50 -10.62 -7.55
C GLU A 260 22.48 -11.78 -7.38
N LYS A 261 23.18 -11.83 -6.24
CA LYS A 261 24.16 -12.88 -5.93
C LYS A 261 23.56 -14.28 -5.87
N ARG A 262 22.36 -14.44 -5.31
CA ARG A 262 21.75 -15.75 -5.01
C ARG A 262 20.69 -16.21 -5.97
N LEU A 263 20.03 -15.29 -6.68
CA LEU A 263 18.91 -15.59 -7.56
C LEU A 263 19.19 -15.17 -9.01
N GLY A 264 20.24 -14.37 -9.25
CA GLY A 264 20.53 -13.79 -10.56
C GLY A 264 19.58 -12.66 -10.96
N ILE A 265 18.80 -12.11 -10.02
CA ILE A 265 17.87 -11.01 -10.28
C ILE A 265 18.58 -9.68 -10.00
N GLY A 266 18.99 -8.99 -11.07
CA GLY A 266 19.67 -7.70 -10.98
C GLY A 266 18.77 -6.57 -10.46
N ARG A 267 19.37 -5.51 -9.91
CA ARG A 267 18.67 -4.37 -9.29
C ARG A 267 17.56 -3.76 -10.15
N ASP A 268 17.75 -3.69 -11.46
CA ASP A 268 16.79 -3.11 -12.40
C ASP A 268 15.46 -3.91 -12.49
N TYR A 269 15.46 -5.16 -12.03
CA TYR A 269 14.29 -6.06 -12.00
C TYR A 269 13.71 -6.25 -10.59
N CYS A 270 14.25 -5.51 -9.61
CA CYS A 270 13.71 -5.44 -8.25
C CYS A 270 12.87 -4.17 -8.10
N VAL A 271 11.57 -4.31 -7.91
CA VAL A 271 10.64 -3.19 -7.77
C VAL A 271 10.11 -3.17 -6.35
N SER A 272 10.32 -2.05 -5.66
CA SER A 272 9.73 -1.81 -4.36
C SER A 272 8.30 -1.30 -4.53
N GLU A 273 7.34 -1.88 -3.83
CA GLU A 273 5.98 -1.34 -3.68
C GLU A 273 5.87 -0.55 -2.38
N TYR A 274 4.94 0.41 -2.33
CA TYR A 274 4.54 1.09 -1.12
C TYR A 274 3.01 1.15 -1.09
N GLY A 275 2.47 0.73 0.05
CA GLY A 275 1.05 0.78 0.35
C GLY A 275 0.84 0.75 1.87
N MET A 276 -0.42 0.88 2.28
CA MET A 276 -0.82 0.79 3.68
C MET A 276 -2.26 0.26 3.76
N THR A 277 -2.70 -0.16 4.95
CA THR A 277 -4.05 -0.75 5.11
C THR A 277 -5.14 0.29 4.80
N GLU A 278 -4.84 1.55 5.08
CA GLU A 278 -5.70 2.71 4.94
C GLU A 278 -5.90 3.14 3.47
N LEU A 279 -5.03 2.71 2.54
CA LEU A 279 -5.13 3.01 1.10
C LEU A 279 -5.78 1.86 0.34
N SER A 280 -6.49 2.19 -0.75
CA SER A 280 -7.00 1.22 -1.72
C SER A 280 -6.07 1.04 -2.92
N SER A 281 -5.22 2.03 -3.17
CA SER A 281 -4.27 2.07 -4.27
C SER A 281 -2.82 1.96 -3.79
N GLN A 282 -1.90 1.59 -4.69
CA GLN A 282 -0.50 1.32 -4.38
C GLN A 282 0.46 2.17 -5.22
N PHE A 283 1.64 2.41 -4.67
CA PHE A 283 2.75 3.07 -5.37
C PHE A 283 3.84 2.06 -5.69
N TYR A 284 4.46 2.20 -6.85
CA TYR A 284 5.58 1.35 -7.25
C TYR A 284 6.81 2.19 -7.57
N ASP A 285 7.97 1.62 -7.32
CA ASP A 285 9.24 2.17 -7.76
C ASP A 285 9.31 2.13 -9.30
N THR A 286 9.73 3.23 -9.91
CA THR A 286 9.81 3.36 -11.37
C THR A 286 10.93 2.55 -12.02
N THR A 287 11.81 1.91 -11.23
CA THR A 287 13.05 1.23 -11.66
C THR A 287 12.88 0.40 -12.95
N LEU A 288 12.01 -0.62 -12.94
CA LEU A 288 11.87 -1.55 -14.07
C LEU A 288 11.32 -0.86 -15.32
N ARG A 289 10.28 -0.05 -15.15
CA ARG A 289 9.68 0.71 -16.26
C ARG A 289 10.71 1.65 -16.88
N ASP A 290 11.41 2.43 -16.07
CA ASP A 290 12.39 3.39 -16.54
C ASP A 290 13.55 2.67 -17.26
N LYS A 291 13.97 1.48 -16.80
CA LYS A 291 14.93 0.62 -17.50
C LYS A 291 14.44 0.24 -18.90
N ILE A 292 13.20 -0.25 -19.02
CA ILE A 292 12.61 -0.70 -20.29
C ILE A 292 12.44 0.47 -21.27
N LEU A 293 11.98 1.61 -20.76
CA LEU A 293 11.82 2.85 -21.53
C LEU A 293 13.14 3.60 -21.76
N LYS A 294 14.27 3.07 -21.27
CA LYS A 294 15.62 3.67 -21.37
C LYS A 294 15.69 5.09 -20.79
N ILE A 295 14.87 5.39 -19.77
CA ILE A 295 14.87 6.68 -19.07
C ILE A 295 15.98 6.66 -18.01
N LYS A 296 16.99 7.52 -18.18
CA LYS A 296 18.12 7.63 -17.24
C LYS A 296 17.78 8.63 -16.13
N ARG A 297 17.27 8.13 -14.99
CA ARG A 297 17.05 8.93 -13.77
C ARG A 297 17.10 8.06 -12.52
N ARG A 298 17.19 8.69 -11.35
CA ARG A 298 17.05 8.00 -10.08
C ARG A 298 15.60 7.51 -9.91
N PRO A 299 15.37 6.23 -9.57
CA PRO A 299 14.03 5.73 -9.36
C PRO A 299 13.34 6.37 -8.14
N PHE A 300 12.03 6.52 -8.23
CA PHE A 300 11.17 7.08 -7.17
C PHE A 300 9.84 6.32 -7.13
N LYS A 301 9.01 6.54 -6.11
CA LYS A 301 7.67 5.96 -5.99
C LYS A 301 6.68 6.78 -6.80
N GLU A 302 5.96 6.12 -7.69
CA GLU A 302 4.91 6.74 -8.48
C GLU A 302 3.60 5.96 -8.31
N GLY A 303 2.50 6.71 -8.18
CA GLY A 303 1.17 6.16 -7.96
C GLY A 303 0.34 6.21 -9.25
N PRO A 304 -0.83 5.57 -9.25
CA PRO A 304 -1.73 5.63 -10.40
C PRO A 304 -2.36 7.03 -10.56
N PRO A 305 -3.00 7.32 -11.71
CA PRO A 305 -3.55 8.64 -12.04
C PRO A 305 -4.65 9.15 -11.09
N TRP A 306 -5.32 8.26 -10.37
CA TRP A 306 -6.33 8.58 -9.35
C TRP A 306 -5.73 8.72 -7.94
N MET A 307 -4.40 8.72 -7.81
CA MET A 307 -3.70 9.05 -6.59
C MET A 307 -2.93 10.36 -6.71
N ARG A 308 -2.92 11.15 -5.63
CA ARG A 308 -2.02 12.31 -5.47
C ARG A 308 -1.31 12.24 -4.12
N THR A 309 -0.12 12.80 -4.09
CA THR A 309 0.70 12.90 -2.88
C THR A 309 1.15 14.34 -2.69
N LEU A 310 0.96 14.86 -1.48
CA LEU A 310 1.60 16.08 -1.01
C LEU A 310 2.70 15.69 -0.01
N VAL A 311 3.74 16.52 0.05
CA VAL A 311 4.76 16.45 1.10
C VAL A 311 4.49 17.62 2.03
N MET A 312 4.19 17.35 3.29
CA MET A 312 3.76 18.35 4.26
C MET A 312 4.89 18.67 5.23
N ASP A 313 5.17 19.94 5.47
CA ASP A 313 6.08 20.37 6.52
C ASP A 313 5.41 20.11 7.88
N PRO A 314 5.99 19.26 8.74
CA PRO A 314 5.38 18.89 10.01
C PRO A 314 5.25 20.05 10.99
N ARG A 315 6.00 21.14 10.81
CA ARG A 315 5.95 22.31 11.69
C ARG A 315 4.86 23.30 11.31
N THR A 316 4.58 23.42 10.02
CA THR A 316 3.67 24.45 9.49
C THR A 316 2.35 23.90 9.00
N GLY A 317 2.27 22.58 8.77
CA GLY A 317 1.10 21.93 8.17
C GLY A 317 0.86 22.30 6.71
N LYS A 318 1.79 23.04 6.08
CA LYS A 318 1.73 23.47 4.68
C LYS A 318 2.54 22.55 3.77
N GLU A 319 2.28 22.60 2.47
CA GLU A 319 3.06 21.86 1.48
C GLU A 319 4.53 22.32 1.54
N SER A 320 5.44 21.36 1.68
CA SER A 320 6.89 21.60 1.68
C SER A 320 7.35 22.09 0.32
N LYS A 321 8.45 22.86 0.29
CA LYS A 321 9.07 23.23 -0.98
C LYS A 321 9.57 21.97 -1.70
N LYS A 322 9.54 21.98 -3.03
CA LYS A 322 10.00 20.85 -3.85
C LYS A 322 11.40 20.39 -3.43
N GLY A 323 11.55 19.08 -3.23
CA GLY A 323 12.80 18.45 -2.80
C GLY A 323 13.10 18.49 -1.30
N GLN A 324 12.34 19.26 -0.50
CA GLN A 324 12.44 19.21 0.96
C GLN A 324 11.75 17.96 1.53
N THR A 325 12.28 17.49 2.65
CA THR A 325 11.69 16.39 3.41
C THR A 325 10.47 16.89 4.19
N GLY A 326 9.41 16.10 4.17
CA GLY A 326 8.22 16.29 4.98
C GLY A 326 7.44 14.98 5.12
N ILE A 327 6.26 15.06 5.72
CA ILE A 327 5.39 13.90 5.92
C ILE A 327 4.50 13.72 4.70
N LEU A 328 4.40 12.48 4.21
CA LEU A 328 3.57 12.16 3.06
C LEU A 328 2.08 12.24 3.41
N ARG A 329 1.32 12.91 2.56
CA ARG A 329 -0.14 12.96 2.61
C ARG A 329 -0.69 12.45 1.28
N HIS A 330 -1.52 11.42 1.33
CA HIS A 330 -2.05 10.77 0.15
C HIS A 330 -3.53 11.07 -0.05
N PHE A 331 -3.92 11.20 -1.31
CA PHE A 331 -5.29 11.39 -1.75
C PHE A 331 -5.61 10.27 -2.73
N ASP A 332 -6.50 9.37 -2.35
CA ASP A 332 -6.86 8.16 -3.09
C ASP A 332 -8.34 8.20 -3.46
N LEU A 333 -8.66 8.40 -4.74
CA LEU A 333 -10.05 8.43 -5.18
C LEU A 333 -10.73 7.06 -5.05
N ALA A 334 -9.98 5.95 -4.96
CA ALA A 334 -10.54 4.62 -4.76
C ALA A 334 -11.07 4.40 -3.32
N ASN A 335 -10.70 5.25 -2.36
CA ASN A 335 -11.16 5.18 -0.97
C ASN A 335 -12.60 5.69 -0.75
N ARG A 336 -13.52 5.54 -1.71
CA ARG A 336 -14.90 6.06 -1.65
C ARG A 336 -15.61 5.71 -0.35
N GLY A 337 -15.53 4.44 0.06
CA GLY A 337 -16.21 3.92 1.25
C GLY A 337 -15.63 4.37 2.59
N SER A 338 -14.46 5.02 2.60
CA SER A 338 -13.69 5.39 3.79
C SER A 338 -13.41 6.91 3.80
N VAL A 339 -12.13 7.30 3.75
CA VAL A 339 -11.65 8.69 3.63
C VAL A 339 -10.64 8.78 2.49
N LEU A 340 -10.82 9.77 1.61
CA LEU A 340 -9.97 9.93 0.43
C LEU A 340 -8.59 10.51 0.78
N ALA A 341 -8.50 11.35 1.81
CA ALA A 341 -7.29 12.06 2.21
C ALA A 341 -6.73 11.50 3.51
N ILE A 342 -5.48 11.02 3.48
CA ILE A 342 -4.80 10.36 4.60
C ILE A 342 -3.46 11.03 4.86
N GLN A 343 -3.27 11.49 6.09
CA GLN A 343 -1.99 11.96 6.61
C GLN A 343 -1.23 10.77 7.17
N THR A 344 -0.12 10.40 6.52
CA THR A 344 0.69 9.26 6.95
C THR A 344 1.63 9.63 8.11
N GLU A 345 2.39 8.65 8.58
CA GLU A 345 3.55 8.83 9.47
C GLU A 345 4.86 8.54 8.71
N ASP A 346 4.82 8.55 7.38
CA ASP A 346 5.96 8.25 6.51
C ASP A 346 6.60 9.55 6.02
N LEU A 347 7.93 9.62 6.10
CA LEU A 347 8.74 10.74 5.62
C LEU A 347 9.09 10.53 4.16
N GLY A 348 9.03 11.61 3.38
CA GLY A 348 9.51 11.60 2.02
C GLY A 348 9.79 12.99 1.48
N ARG A 349 10.22 13.03 0.23
CA ARG A 349 10.40 14.27 -0.54
C ARG A 349 9.84 14.11 -1.94
N GLN A 350 9.32 15.20 -2.49
CA GLN A 350 8.71 15.19 -3.80
C GLN A 350 9.77 15.00 -4.89
N VAL A 351 9.54 14.06 -5.80
CA VAL A 351 10.41 13.80 -6.97
C VAL A 351 9.53 13.56 -8.18
N GLY A 352 9.63 14.44 -9.19
CA GLY A 352 8.77 14.37 -10.37
C GLY A 352 7.28 14.41 -9.99
N SER A 353 6.51 13.46 -10.53
CA SER A 353 5.09 13.18 -10.26
C SER A 353 4.85 12.38 -8.97
N GLY A 354 5.91 11.96 -8.29
CA GLY A 354 5.83 11.06 -7.13
C GLY A 354 6.74 11.51 -5.99
N PHE A 355 7.31 10.55 -5.27
CA PHE A 355 8.12 10.82 -4.09
C PHE A 355 9.24 9.81 -3.86
N GLU A 356 10.27 10.23 -3.14
CA GLU A 356 11.22 9.33 -2.50
C GLU A 356 10.79 9.06 -1.06
N LEU A 357 10.66 7.79 -0.69
CA LEU A 357 10.36 7.36 0.67
C LEU A 357 11.64 7.30 1.49
N LEU A 358 11.69 8.02 2.61
CA LEU A 358 12.88 8.17 3.46
C LEU A 358 12.78 7.37 4.76
N GLY A 359 11.57 6.98 5.17
CA GLY A 359 11.36 6.20 6.38
C GLY A 359 10.06 6.59 7.08
N ARG A 360 10.00 6.34 8.39
CA ARG A 360 8.89 6.78 9.26
C ARG A 360 9.35 7.83 10.23
N VAL A 361 8.44 8.74 10.56
CA VAL A 361 8.62 9.72 11.62
C VAL A 361 8.93 8.99 12.93
N THR A 362 9.95 9.45 13.65
CA THR A 362 10.32 8.92 14.98
C THR A 362 10.12 9.99 16.04
N GLY A 363 9.29 9.71 17.06
CA GLY A 363 9.20 10.41 18.34
C GLY A 363 9.17 11.96 18.29
N ALA A 364 10.34 12.59 18.22
CA ALA A 364 10.55 14.04 18.32
C ALA A 364 9.90 14.85 17.18
N GLU A 365 9.78 14.29 15.98
CA GLU A 365 9.25 14.98 14.79
C GLU A 365 7.71 15.05 14.75
N LEU A 366 7.01 14.21 15.53
CA LEU A 366 5.54 14.21 15.61
C LEU A 366 4.99 15.45 16.32
N ARG A 367 5.77 16.06 17.23
CA ARG A 367 5.31 17.14 18.13
C ARG A 367 4.91 18.45 17.43
N GLY A 368 5.28 18.64 16.17
CA GLY A 368 4.89 19.80 15.37
C GLY A 368 3.50 19.69 14.73
N CYS A 369 3.00 18.46 14.51
CA CYS A 369 1.74 18.19 13.82
C CYS A 369 0.55 17.98 14.78
N SER A 370 0.81 17.92 16.08
CA SER A 370 -0.08 17.18 16.98
C SER A 370 -1.18 18.00 17.64
N LEU A 371 -1.12 19.32 17.70
CA LEU A 371 -2.08 20.06 18.55
C LEU A 371 -3.54 19.85 18.10
N ASP A 372 -3.83 19.90 16.79
CA ASP A 372 -5.19 19.71 16.28
C ASP A 372 -5.58 18.22 16.14
N HIS A 373 -4.60 17.36 15.83
CA HIS A 373 -4.82 15.93 15.60
C HIS A 373 -4.86 15.10 16.89
N GLU A 374 -4.04 15.42 17.89
CA GLU A 374 -4.10 14.79 19.22
C GLU A 374 -5.35 15.22 19.96
N GLY A 375 -5.78 16.49 19.84
CA GLY A 375 -7.03 16.97 20.43
C GLY A 375 -8.28 16.27 19.89
N PHE A 376 -8.29 15.87 18.61
CA PHE A 376 -9.36 15.06 18.03
C PHE A 376 -9.29 13.59 18.47
N LEU A 377 -8.09 13.00 18.53
CA LEU A 377 -7.93 11.59 18.89
C LEU A 377 -8.02 11.34 20.41
N ALA A 378 -7.93 12.37 21.25
CA ALA A 378 -8.03 12.29 22.71
C ALA A 378 -9.46 12.50 23.25
N LYS A 379 -10.39 12.95 22.40
CA LYS A 379 -11.83 12.98 22.67
C LYS A 379 -12.48 11.71 22.13
#